data_AF-A0A7K9KYA6-F1
#
_entry.id   AF-A0A7K9KYA6-F1
#
_cell.length_a   1.000
_cell.length_b   1.000
_cell.length_c   1.000
_cell.angle_alpha   90.00
_cell.angle_beta   90.00
_cell.angle_gamma   90.00
#
_symmetry.space_group_name_H-M   'P 1'
#
loop_
_entity.id
_entity.type
_entity.pdbx_description
1 polymer ?
#
loop_
_entity_poly.entity_id
_entity_poly.type
_entity_poly.pdbx_seq_one_letter_code
_entity_poly.pdbx_strand_id
1 'polypeptide(L)' 'VAIKCVPRDRIRHWGELPNGVRAPLEIVLLDKVSSGCAGVIQLLEWVEVPSCFLLVLERP' A
#
# COMPACT_ATOMS: atom_id res chain seq x y z
N VAL A 1 4.97 -3.75 13.60
CA VAL A 1 4.65 -3.05 12.34
C VAL A 1 5.87 -2.31 11.80
N ALA A 2 5.92 -2.13 10.48
CA ALA A 2 6.84 -1.25 9.77
C ALA A 2 6.01 -0.16 9.08
N ILE A 3 6.55 1.06 8.97
CA ILE A 3 5.87 2.16 8.29
C ILE A 3 6.73 2.58 7.10
N LYS A 4 6.16 2.45 5.89
CA LYS A 4 6.79 2.90 4.66
C LYS A 4 6.12 4.19 4.18
N CYS A 5 6.92 5.23 3.99
CA CYS A 5 6.48 6.51 3.46
C CYS A 5 6.88 6.62 1.98
N VAL A 6 5.91 6.85 1.08
CA VAL A 6 6.13 6.99 -0.36
C VAL A 6 5.71 8.40 -0.80
N PRO A 7 6.67 9.31 -1.11
CA PRO A 7 6.38 10.64 -1.62
C PRO A 7 5.57 10.61 -2.92
N ARG A 8 4.63 11.55 -3.07
CA ARG A 8 3.71 11.57 -4.22
C ARG A 8 4.41 11.72 -5.57
N ASP A 9 5.43 12.55 -5.62
CA ASP A 9 6.26 12.82 -6.79
C ASP A 9 7.07 11.60 -7.26
N ARG A 10 7.20 10.57 -6.40
CA ARG A 10 7.87 9.31 -6.72
C ARG A 10 6.93 8.22 -7.20
N ILE A 11 5.62 8.43 -7.20
CA ILE A 11 4.63 7.45 -7.65
C ILE A 11 4.53 7.48 -9.17
N ARG A 12 5.09 6.47 -9.82
CA ARG A 12 5.05 6.33 -11.29
C ARG A 12 3.86 5.52 -11.77
N HIS A 13 3.38 4.58 -10.96
CA HIS A 13 2.33 3.65 -11.32
C HIS A 13 1.16 3.76 -10.36
N TRP A 14 -0.03 3.87 -10.94
CA TRP A 14 -1.30 4.00 -10.24
C TRP A 14 -2.21 2.86 -10.65
N GLY A 15 -3.12 2.49 -9.75
CA GLY A 15 -4.19 1.56 -10.01
C GLY A 15 -5.43 1.97 -9.24
N GLU A 16 -6.38 1.05 -9.18
CA GLU A 16 -7.67 1.23 -8.51
C GLU A 16 -7.91 0.04 -7.58
N LEU A 17 -8.32 0.35 -6.35
CA LEU A 17 -8.76 -0.64 -5.36
C LEU A 17 -10.18 -1.13 -5.69
N PRO A 18 -10.64 -2.26 -5.11
CA PRO A 18 -11.98 -2.81 -5.38
C PRO A 18 -13.13 -1.84 -5.09
N ASN A 19 -12.93 -0.87 -4.21
CA ASN A 19 -13.89 0.17 -3.86
C ASN A 19 -13.84 1.41 -4.79
N GLY A 20 -13.05 1.37 -5.86
CA GLY A 20 -12.90 2.48 -6.81
C GLY A 20 -11.88 3.54 -6.41
N VAL A 21 -11.20 3.37 -5.27
CA VAL A 21 -10.22 4.35 -4.79
C VAL A 21 -8.93 4.23 -5.61
N ARG A 22 -8.50 5.35 -6.21
CA ARG A 22 -7.23 5.44 -6.94
C ARG A 22 -6.06 5.50 -5.96
N ALA A 23 -5.14 4.54 -6.06
CA ALA A 23 -4.01 4.40 -5.15
C ALA A 23 -2.70 4.10 -5.92
N PRO A 24 -1.52 4.29 -5.30
CA PRO A 24 -0.27 3.75 -5.82
C PRO A 24 -0.41 2.26 -6.16
N LEU A 25 0.15 1.83 -7.28
CA LEU A 25 0.05 0.42 -7.71
C LEU A 25 0.60 -0.53 -6.64
N GLU A 26 1.60 -0.11 -5.87
CA GLU A 26 2.12 -0.87 -4.73
C GLU A 26 1.02 -1.24 -3.72
N ILE A 27 0.15 -0.29 -3.36
CA ILE A 27 -0.97 -0.53 -2.44
C ILE A 27 -1.97 -1.51 -3.06
N VAL A 28 -2.31 -1.31 -4.34
CA VAL A 28 -3.26 -2.17 -5.07
C VAL A 28 -2.75 -3.61 -5.17
N LEU A 29 -1.44 -3.80 -5.37
CA LEU A 29 -0.84 -5.13 -5.44
C LEU A 29 -0.77 -5.80 -4.06
N LEU A 30 -0.42 -5.05 -3.02
CA LEU A 30 -0.38 -5.56 -1.65
C LEU A 30 -1.78 -5.97 -1.15
N ASP A 31 -2.82 -5.18 -1.44
CA ASP A 31 -4.21 -5.51 -1.11
C ASP A 31 -4.62 -6.89 -1.65
N LYS A 32 -4.25 -7.20 -2.91
CA LYS A 32 -4.56 -8.49 -3.55
C LYS A 32 -3.88 -9.71 -2.90
N VAL A 33 -2.75 -9.51 -2.24
CA VAL A 33 -1.94 -10.60 -1.66
C VAL A 33 -1.95 -10.61 -0.13
N SER A 34 -2.60 -9.62 0.50
CA SER A 34 -2.75 -9.52 1.97
C SER A 34 -3.79 -10.49 2.55
N SER A 35 -4.18 -11.51 1.77
CA SER A 35 -4.95 -12.65 2.25
C SER A 35 -4.41 -13.92 1.61
N GLY A 36 -3.87 -14.84 2.42
CA GLY A 36 -3.55 -16.20 1.98
C GLY A 36 -2.12 -16.44 1.45
N CYS A 37 -1.20 -15.48 1.58
CA CYS A 37 0.20 -15.68 1.21
C CYS A 37 1.16 -15.41 2.39
N ALA A 38 1.50 -16.44 3.16
CA ALA A 38 2.37 -16.33 4.34
C ALA A 38 3.81 -15.87 4.05
N GLY A 39 4.25 -15.90 2.79
CA GLY A 39 5.58 -15.45 2.37
C GLY A 39 5.67 -13.97 1.98
N VAL A 40 4.55 -13.24 2.02
CA VAL A 40 4.48 -11.83 1.61
C VAL A 40 4.12 -10.96 2.81
N ILE A 41 4.86 -9.87 2.97
CA ILE A 41 4.61 -8.88 4.02
C ILE A 41 3.16 -8.36 3.92
N GLN A 42 2.37 -8.54 4.97
CA GLN A 42 0.97 -8.10 4.99
C GLN A 42 0.85 -6.57 5.07
N LEU A 43 -0.02 -6.00 4.23
CA LEU A 43 -0.48 -4.61 4.37
C LEU A 43 -1.62 -4.58 5.40
N LEU A 44 -1.38 -3.92 6.52
CA LEU A 44 -2.33 -3.84 7.63
C LEU A 44 -3.29 -2.66 7.48
N GLU A 45 -2.76 -1.54 6.99
CA GLU A 45 -3.49 -0.28 6.78
C GLU A 45 -2.69 0.60 5.81
N TRP A 46 -3.35 1.53 5.13
CA TRP A 46 -2.66 2.62 4.44
C TRP A 46 -3.38 3.95 4.61
N VAL A 47 -2.61 5.03 4.61
CA VAL A 47 -3.13 6.39 4.82
C VAL A 47 -2.57 7.32 3.77
N GLU A 48 -3.46 8.09 3.16
CA GLU A 48 -3.09 9.19 2.27
C GLU A 48 -2.95 10.50 3.06
N VAL A 49 -1.81 11.18 2.92
CA VAL A 49 -1.57 12.51 3.48
C VAL A 49 -1.13 13.47 2.36
N PRO A 50 -1.11 14.80 2.57
CA PRO A 50 -0.88 15.75 1.48
C PRO A 50 0.41 15.52 0.67
N SER A 51 1.50 15.06 1.31
CA SER A 51 2.80 14.89 0.66
C SER A 51 3.14 13.47 0.22
N CYS A 52 2.50 12.45 0.80
CA CYS A 52 2.89 11.05 0.62
C CYS A 52 1.75 10.07 0.90
N PHE A 53 2.03 8.79 0.64
CA PHE A 53 1.23 7.66 1.11
C PHE A 53 2.03 6.92 2.18
N LEU A 54 1.36 6.58 3.28
CA LEU A 54 1.91 5.79 4.37
C LEU A 54 1.34 4.37 4.28
N LEU A 55 2.20 3.37 4.23
CA LEU A 55 1.82 1.97 4.29
C LEU A 55 2.22 1.43 5.66
N VAL A 56 1.26 0.88 6.38
CA VAL A 56 1.46 0.17 7.65
C VAL A 56 1.56 -1.31 7.32
N LEU A 57 2.76 -1.85 7.45
CA LEU A 57 3.07 -3.23 7.11
C LEU A 57 3.28 -4.04 8.38
N GLU A 58 3.06 -5.35 8.30
CA GLU A 58 3.55 -6.25 9.35
C GLU A 58 5.07 -6.11 9.51
N ARG A 59 5.59 -6.50 10.67
CA ARG A 59 7.04 -6.56 10.91
C ARG A 59 7.33 -7.84 11.66
N PRO A 60 7.88 -8.87 10.99
CA PRO A 60 8.30 -10.09 11.65
C PRO A 60 9.45 -9.86 12.63
#